data_AF-A0A2A6ZYW6-F1
#
_entry.id   AF-A0A2A6ZYW6-F1
#
_cell.length_a   1.000
_cell.length_b   1.000
_cell.length_c   1.000
_cell.angle_alpha   90.00
_cell.angle_beta   90.00
_cell.angle_gamma   90.00
#
_symmetry.space_group_name_H-M   'P 1'
#
loop_
_entity.id
_entity.type
_entity.pdbx_description
1 polymer ?
#
loop_
_entity_poly.entity_id
_entity_poly.type
_entity_poly.pdbx_seq_one_letter_code
_entity_poly.pdbx_strand_id
1 'polypeptide(L)'
;MDKKKLNPLARFRGFIQAGATLLTNLHLPNFAKGTLYQGSGKYVCVPGLNCYSCPGAAGACPVGAFQAVIGSSKFRFSYYITGILILFGVLLGRFICGFLCPFGWFQELLHKIPSPKLSTKKLKPLRYLKYAVLLVMVVLLPLLAVNELGMGDPFFCKYLCPQGVLEGAIPLSLTNAGIRAALGKLFTWKACILLAVIVGSVVFYRPFCKWLCPLGAFYALLNKVSLFQMRVDTHKCVSCGACAKACKMDVDITKTPNHAECIRCGMCMKACPTDAIQYKFGLGDKSNTETTKE
;
A
#
# COMPACT_ATOMS: atom_id res chain seq x y z
N MET A 1 6.28 -35.17 4.01
CA MET A 1 5.72 -33.79 3.95
C MET A 1 5.58 -33.39 2.50
N ASP A 2 4.43 -33.64 1.89
CA ASP A 2 4.19 -33.24 0.51
C ASP A 2 4.40 -31.73 0.37
N LYS A 3 5.32 -31.35 -0.54
CA LYS A 3 5.56 -29.95 -0.90
C LYS A 3 4.29 -29.44 -1.58
N LYS A 4 3.37 -28.85 -0.81
CA LYS A 4 2.20 -28.13 -1.34
C LYS A 4 2.64 -27.27 -2.53
N LYS A 5 1.93 -27.40 -3.66
CA LYS A 5 2.12 -26.56 -4.84
C LYS A 5 1.58 -25.16 -4.56
N LEU A 6 2.25 -24.41 -3.69
CA LEU A 6 1.94 -23.00 -3.45
C LEU A 6 2.27 -22.21 -4.73
N ASN A 7 1.34 -21.35 -5.14
CA ASN A 7 1.54 -20.48 -6.31
C ASN A 7 2.87 -19.69 -6.17
N PRO A 8 3.70 -19.61 -7.24
CA PRO A 8 4.99 -18.92 -7.21
C PRO A 8 4.92 -17.49 -6.66
N LEU A 9 3.85 -16.74 -6.97
CA LEU A 9 3.64 -15.38 -6.46
C LEU A 9 3.63 -15.37 -4.92
N ALA A 10 2.84 -16.24 -4.30
CA ALA A 10 2.75 -16.31 -2.85
C ALA A 10 4.05 -16.84 -2.21
N ARG A 11 4.75 -17.75 -2.89
CA ARG A 11 6.01 -18.33 -2.41
C ARG A 11 7.16 -17.33 -2.40
N PHE A 12 7.34 -16.59 -3.48
CA PHE A 12 8.46 -15.65 -3.66
C PHE A 12 8.11 -14.20 -3.32
N ARG A 13 6.99 -13.98 -2.63
CA ARG A 13 6.47 -12.66 -2.27
C ARG A 13 7.53 -11.71 -1.69
N GLY A 14 8.37 -12.18 -0.77
CA GLY A 14 9.39 -11.34 -0.15
C GLY A 14 10.43 -10.82 -1.15
N PHE A 15 10.82 -11.64 -2.14
CA PHE A 15 11.73 -11.24 -3.21
C PHE A 15 11.05 -10.27 -4.19
N ILE A 16 9.78 -10.51 -4.51
CA ILE A 16 9.00 -9.59 -5.37
C ILE A 16 8.92 -8.20 -4.72
N GLN A 17 8.68 -8.15 -3.40
CA GLN A 17 8.65 -6.88 -2.66
C GLN A 17 9.99 -6.15 -2.62
N ALA A 18 11.08 -6.89 -2.41
CA ALA A 18 12.43 -6.34 -2.44
C ALA A 18 12.76 -5.78 -3.83
N GLY A 19 12.50 -6.57 -4.88
CA GLY A 19 12.70 -6.16 -6.27
C GLY A 19 11.87 -4.94 -6.65
N ALA A 20 10.58 -4.90 -6.28
CA ALA A 20 9.72 -3.75 -6.51
C ALA A 20 10.23 -2.50 -5.78
N THR A 21 10.70 -2.65 -4.54
CA THR A 21 11.25 -1.54 -3.74
C THR A 21 12.51 -0.95 -4.37
N LEU A 22 13.40 -1.82 -4.85
CA LEU A 22 14.61 -1.42 -5.55
C LEU A 22 14.27 -0.74 -6.88
N LEU A 23 13.33 -1.29 -7.64
CA LEU A 23 12.90 -0.73 -8.92
C LEU A 23 12.32 0.68 -8.77
N THR A 24 11.49 0.92 -7.74
CA THR A 24 10.94 2.26 -7.48
C THR A 24 11.97 3.23 -6.90
N ASN A 25 13.11 2.73 -6.42
CA ASN A 25 14.19 3.50 -5.80
C ASN A 25 15.57 3.20 -6.42
N LEU A 26 15.65 3.19 -7.75
CA LEU A 26 16.84 2.74 -8.49
C LEU A 26 18.08 3.62 -8.26
N HIS A 27 17.91 4.91 -7.95
CA HIS A 27 19.00 5.88 -7.87
C HIS A 27 19.71 5.88 -6.52
N LEU A 28 20.11 4.71 -6.02
CA LEU A 28 20.73 4.53 -4.72
C LEU A 28 21.97 5.42 -4.44
N PRO A 29 22.86 5.73 -5.41
CA PRO A 29 24.01 6.59 -5.15
C PRO A 29 23.64 7.99 -4.65
N ASN A 30 22.42 8.46 -4.92
CA ASN A 30 21.95 9.77 -4.48
C ASN A 30 21.76 9.86 -2.97
N PHE A 31 21.55 8.73 -2.27
CA PHE A 31 21.50 8.73 -0.81
C PHE A 31 22.82 9.19 -0.20
N ALA A 32 23.96 8.78 -0.78
CA ALA A 32 25.28 9.22 -0.32
C ALA A 32 25.58 10.66 -0.72
N LYS A 33 25.13 11.09 -1.90
CA LYS A 33 25.34 12.46 -2.41
C LYS A 33 24.42 13.51 -1.79
N GLY A 34 23.36 13.10 -1.08
CA GLY A 34 22.37 14.03 -0.52
C GLY A 34 21.58 14.81 -1.58
N THR A 35 21.51 14.32 -2.81
CA THR A 35 20.83 14.99 -3.92
C THR A 35 19.56 14.25 -4.32
N LEU A 36 18.64 14.94 -5.00
CA LEU A 36 17.45 14.32 -5.55
C LEU A 36 17.67 13.99 -7.02
N TYR A 37 17.28 12.80 -7.45
CA TYR A 37 17.07 12.56 -8.88
C TYR A 37 16.03 13.56 -9.42
N GLN A 38 16.25 14.15 -10.59
CA GLN A 38 15.31 15.11 -11.22
C GLN A 38 15.00 14.74 -12.67
N GLY A 39 15.33 13.52 -13.11
CA GLY A 39 15.06 13.09 -14.48
C GLY A 39 13.59 12.77 -14.75
N SER A 40 13.30 12.43 -16.01
CA SER A 40 11.93 12.26 -16.52
C SER A 40 11.11 11.19 -15.80
N GLY A 41 11.75 10.18 -15.22
CA GLY A 41 11.07 9.15 -14.44
C GLY A 41 10.21 9.71 -13.30
N LYS A 42 10.60 10.85 -12.70
CA LYS A 42 9.84 11.47 -11.60
C LYS A 42 8.46 12.00 -12.00
N TYR A 43 8.18 12.15 -13.29
CA TYR A 43 6.84 12.52 -13.76
C TYR A 43 5.89 11.31 -13.85
N VAL A 44 6.40 10.08 -13.71
CA VAL A 44 5.62 8.84 -13.77
C VAL A 44 5.25 8.38 -12.37
N CYS A 45 3.96 8.12 -12.13
CA CYS A 45 3.50 7.56 -10.86
C CYS A 45 3.80 6.06 -10.77
N VAL A 46 4.42 5.66 -9.67
CA VAL A 46 4.59 4.24 -9.35
C VAL A 46 3.31 3.69 -8.68
N PRO A 47 3.04 2.37 -8.73
CA PRO A 47 1.78 1.84 -8.20
C PRO A 47 1.67 1.95 -6.66
N GLY A 48 2.79 1.99 -5.95
CA GLY A 48 2.86 2.06 -4.49
C GLY A 48 3.03 3.46 -3.91
N LEU A 49 3.10 3.54 -2.58
CA LEU A 49 3.51 4.76 -1.89
C LEU A 49 5.03 4.93 -2.13
N ASN A 50 5.48 6.06 -2.69
CA ASN A 50 6.90 6.36 -3.00
C ASN A 50 7.19 7.84 -2.79
N CYS A 51 8.12 8.24 -1.92
CA CYS A 51 8.31 9.68 -1.65
C CYS A 51 8.98 10.39 -2.84
N TYR A 52 8.38 11.48 -3.34
CA TYR A 52 8.99 12.29 -4.40
C TYR A 52 10.36 12.88 -3.99
N SER A 53 10.49 13.24 -2.72
CA SER A 53 11.71 13.77 -2.10
C SER A 53 12.67 12.66 -1.63
N CYS A 54 12.44 11.40 -1.98
CA CYS A 54 13.45 10.36 -1.78
C CYS A 54 14.61 10.58 -2.77
N PRO A 55 15.88 10.57 -2.30
CA PRO A 55 17.06 10.64 -3.17
C PRO A 55 17.07 9.56 -4.25
N GLY A 56 16.66 8.34 -3.88
CA GLY A 56 16.64 7.18 -4.76
C GLY A 56 15.41 7.05 -5.66
N ALA A 57 14.34 7.81 -5.44
CA ALA A 57 13.07 7.60 -6.14
C ALA A 57 13.18 7.79 -7.65
N ALA A 58 12.85 6.72 -8.38
CA ALA A 58 12.78 6.72 -9.84
C ALA A 58 11.44 7.26 -10.37
N GLY A 59 10.39 7.27 -9.54
CA GLY A 59 9.05 7.77 -9.90
C GLY A 59 8.29 8.35 -8.71
N ALA A 60 7.18 9.03 -8.98
CA ALA A 60 6.41 9.80 -7.99
C ALA A 60 5.35 8.99 -7.24
N CYS A 61 5.01 9.45 -6.04
CA CYS A 61 3.81 8.99 -5.32
C CYS A 61 2.56 9.41 -6.11
N PRO A 62 1.62 8.48 -6.41
CA PRO A 62 0.36 8.87 -7.01
C PRO A 62 -0.49 9.74 -6.08
N VAL A 63 -0.44 9.53 -4.76
CA VAL A 63 -1.18 10.36 -3.79
C VAL A 63 -0.63 11.78 -3.76
N GLY A 64 0.70 11.94 -3.63
CA GLY A 64 1.31 13.26 -3.60
C GLY A 64 1.13 14.02 -4.91
N ALA A 65 1.28 13.34 -6.05
CA ALA A 65 1.03 13.91 -7.36
C ALA A 65 -0.42 14.35 -7.52
N PHE A 66 -1.38 13.51 -7.08
CA PHE A 66 -2.81 13.84 -7.12
C PHE A 66 -3.13 15.08 -6.28
N GLN A 67 -2.61 15.17 -5.05
CA GLN A 67 -2.86 16.34 -4.18
C GLN A 67 -2.33 17.65 -4.78
N ALA A 68 -1.18 17.62 -5.45
CA ALA A 68 -0.58 18.82 -6.03
C ALA A 68 -1.43 19.43 -7.17
N VAL A 69 -2.27 18.63 -7.82
CA VAL A 69 -2.98 19.03 -9.05
C VAL A 69 -4.49 18.95 -8.96
N ILE A 70 -5.06 18.40 -7.89
CA ILE A 70 -6.52 18.29 -7.73
C ILE A 70 -7.21 19.66 -7.66
N GLY A 71 -6.53 20.69 -7.12
CA GLY A 71 -7.05 22.06 -7.01
C GLY A 71 -7.10 22.84 -8.34
N SER A 72 -6.47 22.33 -9.40
CA SER A 72 -6.43 23.01 -10.70
C SER A 72 -6.93 22.10 -11.82
N SER A 73 -8.14 22.39 -12.30
CA SER A 73 -8.78 21.69 -13.43
C SER A 73 -8.09 21.96 -14.78
N LYS A 74 -7.14 22.90 -14.84
CA LYS A 74 -6.44 23.27 -16.08
C LYS A 74 -5.32 22.29 -16.48
N PHE A 75 -4.96 21.32 -15.64
CA PHE A 75 -3.84 20.41 -15.92
C PHE A 75 -4.29 19.03 -16.43
N ARG A 76 -3.89 18.69 -17.67
CA ARG A 76 -3.98 17.32 -18.24
C ARG A 76 -3.36 16.25 -17.33
N PHE A 77 -2.41 16.66 -16.48
CA PHE A 77 -1.72 15.81 -15.52
C PHE A 77 -2.64 15.15 -14.48
N SER A 78 -3.74 15.80 -14.08
CA SER A 78 -4.68 15.26 -13.09
C SER A 78 -5.38 13.99 -13.60
N TYR A 79 -5.87 14.03 -14.86
CA TYR A 79 -6.52 12.88 -15.49
C TYR A 79 -5.59 11.68 -15.67
N TYR A 80 -4.31 11.93 -15.96
CA TYR A 80 -3.30 10.86 -16.03
C TYR A 80 -3.13 10.14 -14.69
N ILE A 81 -3.02 10.89 -13.58
CA ILE A 81 -2.84 10.29 -12.24
C ILE A 81 -4.07 9.49 -11.81
N THR A 82 -5.27 10.04 -12.01
CA THR A 82 -6.51 9.33 -11.69
C THR A 82 -6.65 8.09 -12.58
N GLY A 83 -6.33 8.21 -13.88
CA GLY A 83 -6.36 7.10 -14.83
C GLY A 83 -5.42 5.96 -14.44
N ILE A 84 -4.16 6.25 -14.10
CA ILE A 84 -3.18 5.23 -13.70
C ILE A 84 -3.54 4.58 -12.35
N LEU A 85 -4.09 5.35 -11.41
CA LEU A 85 -4.60 4.82 -10.14
C LEU A 85 -5.77 3.87 -10.35
N ILE A 86 -6.76 4.26 -11.18
CA ILE A 86 -7.90 3.41 -11.53
C ILE A 86 -7.42 2.17 -12.27
N LEU A 87 -6.54 2.31 -13.26
CA LEU A 87 -5.96 1.20 -14.01
C LEU A 87 -5.33 0.17 -13.06
N PHE A 88 -4.40 0.59 -12.22
CA PHE A 88 -3.76 -0.31 -11.26
C PHE A 88 -4.75 -0.89 -10.23
N GLY A 89 -5.72 -0.09 -9.79
CA GLY A 89 -6.75 -0.53 -8.86
C GLY A 89 -7.70 -1.58 -9.45
N VAL A 90 -8.10 -1.44 -10.71
CA VAL A 90 -8.94 -2.42 -11.41
C VAL A 90 -8.12 -3.63 -11.84
N LEU A 91 -6.85 -3.49 -12.23
CA LEU A 91 -6.04 -4.66 -12.58
C LEU A 91 -5.70 -5.51 -11.35
N LEU A 92 -5.23 -4.87 -10.27
CA LEU A 92 -4.55 -5.56 -9.16
C LEU A 92 -5.18 -5.29 -7.79
N GLY A 93 -5.97 -4.23 -7.63
CA GLY A 93 -6.56 -3.84 -6.34
C GLY A 93 -5.51 -3.70 -5.23
N ARG A 94 -5.80 -4.25 -4.05
CA ARG A 94 -4.87 -4.23 -2.91
C ARG A 94 -3.70 -5.20 -3.01
N PHE A 95 -3.57 -5.96 -4.09
CA PHE A 95 -2.35 -6.73 -4.38
C PHE A 95 -1.11 -5.82 -4.39
N ILE A 96 -1.25 -4.60 -4.90
CA ILE A 96 -0.18 -3.60 -4.95
C ILE A 96 0.38 -3.34 -3.55
N CYS A 97 -0.49 -3.11 -2.56
CA CYS A 97 -0.06 -2.95 -1.17
C CYS A 97 0.66 -4.20 -0.65
N GLY A 98 0.24 -5.39 -1.09
CA GLY A 98 0.81 -6.67 -0.70
C GLY A 98 2.16 -7.01 -1.33
N PHE A 99 2.46 -6.53 -2.54
CA PHE A 99 3.59 -7.01 -3.35
C PHE A 99 4.49 -5.91 -3.90
N LEU A 100 3.95 -4.73 -4.25
CA LEU A 100 4.69 -3.70 -4.99
C LEU A 100 4.99 -2.45 -4.16
N CYS A 101 4.28 -2.24 -3.06
CA CYS A 101 4.44 -1.05 -2.22
C CYS A 101 5.63 -1.20 -1.24
N PRO A 102 6.67 -0.34 -1.33
CA PRO A 102 7.84 -0.37 -0.44
C PRO A 102 7.48 -0.26 1.04
N PHE A 103 6.61 0.70 1.39
CA PHE A 103 6.22 0.91 2.77
C PHE A 103 5.33 -0.20 3.33
N GLY A 104 4.61 -0.91 2.45
CA GLY A 104 3.92 -2.13 2.82
C GLY A 104 4.90 -3.24 3.24
N TRP A 105 5.99 -3.38 2.48
CA TRP A 105 7.05 -4.34 2.77
C TRP A 105 7.84 -3.96 4.03
N PHE A 106 8.20 -2.69 4.19
CA PHE A 106 8.87 -2.18 5.39
C PHE A 106 8.12 -2.54 6.68
N GLN A 107 6.80 -2.31 6.74
CA GLN A 107 6.00 -2.69 7.90
C GLN A 107 5.96 -4.20 8.15
N GLU A 108 6.06 -5.03 7.10
CA GLU A 108 6.15 -6.48 7.27
C GLU A 108 7.50 -6.93 7.82
N LEU A 109 8.58 -6.27 7.39
CA LEU A 109 9.91 -6.51 7.95
C LEU A 109 9.93 -6.15 9.44
N LEU A 110 9.38 -4.99 9.81
CA LEU A 110 9.25 -4.60 11.22
C LEU A 110 8.43 -5.61 12.03
N HIS A 111 7.35 -6.14 11.47
CA HIS A 111 6.52 -7.12 12.15
C HIS A 111 7.21 -8.48 12.36
N LYS A 112 8.35 -8.76 11.68
CA LYS A 112 9.17 -9.97 11.94
C LYS A 112 10.00 -9.87 13.21
N ILE A 113 10.22 -8.67 13.74
CA ILE A 113 10.97 -8.46 14.99
C ILE A 113 10.24 -9.21 16.12
N PRO A 114 10.93 -10.02 16.96
CA PRO A 114 10.29 -10.77 18.03
C PRO A 114 9.73 -9.80 19.08
N SER A 115 8.41 -9.79 19.22
CA SER A 115 7.68 -8.93 20.17
C SER A 115 6.32 -9.57 20.47
N PRO A 116 5.64 -9.20 21.57
CA PRO A 116 4.25 -9.61 21.77
C PRO A 116 3.41 -9.08 20.60
N LYS A 117 2.77 -9.98 19.86
CA LYS A 117 1.93 -9.63 18.71
C LYS A 117 0.49 -9.49 19.17
N LEU A 118 -0.11 -8.33 18.93
CA LEU A 118 -1.50 -8.07 19.32
C LEU A 118 -2.44 -8.31 18.14
N SER A 119 -3.61 -8.86 18.46
CA SER A 119 -4.67 -9.12 17.50
C SER A 119 -5.42 -7.83 17.16
N THR A 120 -5.61 -7.56 15.87
CA THR A 120 -6.35 -6.39 15.38
C THR A 120 -7.85 -6.65 15.20
N LYS A 121 -8.37 -7.80 15.65
CA LYS A 121 -9.78 -8.18 15.48
C LYS A 121 -10.78 -7.20 16.14
N LYS A 122 -10.45 -6.66 17.32
CA LYS A 122 -11.29 -5.65 18.01
C LYS A 122 -11.16 -4.25 17.38
N LEU A 123 -10.06 -3.98 16.68
CA LEU A 123 -9.75 -2.69 16.06
C LEU A 123 -10.20 -2.61 14.59
N LYS A 124 -11.20 -3.42 14.20
CA LYS A 124 -11.78 -3.38 12.85
C LYS A 124 -12.41 -2.02 12.50
N PRO A 125 -13.09 -1.29 13.40
CA PRO A 125 -13.67 0.01 13.08
C PRO A 125 -12.61 1.05 12.64
N LEU A 126 -11.39 0.98 13.17
CA LEU A 126 -10.29 1.89 12.79
C LEU A 126 -9.92 1.78 11.30
N ARG A 127 -10.34 0.70 10.61
CA ARG A 127 -10.14 0.56 9.17
C ARG A 127 -10.87 1.63 8.35
N TYR A 128 -11.89 2.29 8.93
CA TYR A 128 -12.60 3.35 8.23
C TYR A 128 -11.87 4.69 8.25
N LEU A 129 -10.93 4.88 9.19
CA LEU A 129 -10.17 6.12 9.34
C LEU A 129 -9.37 6.48 8.07
N LYS A 130 -8.85 5.49 7.33
CA LYS A 130 -8.15 5.73 6.07
C LYS A 130 -9.03 6.36 5.00
N TYR A 131 -10.35 6.13 5.02
CA TYR A 131 -11.29 6.76 4.08
C TYR A 131 -11.55 8.20 4.50
N ALA A 132 -11.61 8.49 5.82
CA ALA A 132 -11.63 9.86 6.31
C ALA A 132 -10.34 10.62 5.94
N VAL A 133 -9.17 10.00 6.07
CA VAL A 133 -7.89 10.58 5.61
C VAL A 133 -7.89 10.81 4.10
N LEU A 134 -8.38 9.86 3.30
CA LEU A 134 -8.51 10.02 1.85
C LEU A 134 -9.44 11.18 1.50
N LEU A 135 -10.64 11.23 2.07
CA LEU A 135 -11.62 12.26 1.77
C LEU A 135 -11.14 13.64 2.25
N VAL A 136 -10.73 13.76 3.51
CA VAL A 136 -10.40 15.07 4.10
C VAL A 136 -9.03 15.55 3.65
N MET A 137 -7.97 14.77 3.87
CA MET A 137 -6.59 15.25 3.65
C MET A 137 -6.13 15.20 2.21
N VAL A 138 -6.65 14.26 1.41
CA VAL A 138 -6.21 14.06 0.02
C VAL A 138 -7.15 14.75 -0.97
N VAL A 139 -8.45 14.85 -0.67
CA VAL A 139 -9.44 15.46 -1.57
C VAL A 139 -9.88 16.84 -1.10
N LEU A 140 -10.55 16.97 0.05
CA LEU A 140 -11.20 18.22 0.46
C LEU A 140 -10.20 19.35 0.78
N LEU A 141 -9.17 19.10 1.59
CA LEU A 141 -8.22 20.14 1.98
C LEU A 141 -7.46 20.75 0.78
N PRO A 142 -6.85 19.96 -0.13
CA PRO A 142 -6.21 20.53 -1.31
C PRO A 142 -7.18 21.23 -2.30
N LEU A 143 -8.48 20.89 -2.27
CA LEU A 143 -9.51 21.56 -3.08
C LEU A 143 -9.93 22.92 -2.49
N LEU A 144 -10.01 23.03 -1.17
CA LEU A 144 -10.49 24.22 -0.47
C LEU A 144 -9.36 25.21 -0.14
N ALA A 145 -8.16 24.71 0.14
CA ALA A 145 -6.99 25.51 0.49
C ALA A 145 -5.97 25.46 -0.65
N VAL A 146 -6.27 26.18 -1.73
CA VAL A 146 -5.38 26.36 -2.88
C VAL A 146 -4.45 27.56 -2.69
N ASN A 147 -3.22 27.43 -3.17
CA ASN A 147 -2.25 28.53 -3.19
C ASN A 147 -2.59 29.50 -4.34
N GLU A 148 -1.88 30.64 -4.43
CA GLU A 148 -2.12 31.67 -5.46
C GLU A 148 -2.04 31.16 -6.91
N LEU A 149 -1.33 30.05 -7.14
CA LEU A 149 -1.21 29.36 -8.43
C LEU A 149 -2.35 28.37 -8.70
N GLY A 150 -3.37 28.29 -7.84
CA GLY A 150 -4.47 27.32 -7.91
C GLY A 150 -4.05 25.87 -7.59
N MET A 151 -2.83 25.66 -7.07
CA MET A 151 -2.34 24.33 -6.68
C MET A 151 -2.67 24.06 -5.21
N GLY A 152 -3.16 22.85 -4.92
CA GLY A 152 -3.45 22.41 -3.56
C GLY A 152 -2.17 21.97 -2.84
N ASP A 153 -2.02 22.38 -1.59
CA ASP A 153 -0.91 21.92 -0.75
C ASP A 153 -1.03 20.40 -0.51
N PRO A 154 0.06 19.61 -0.54
CA PRO A 154 0.01 18.17 -0.34
C PRO A 154 -0.11 17.82 1.16
N PHE A 155 -1.27 18.12 1.77
CA PHE A 155 -1.54 18.00 3.21
C PHE A 155 -1.17 16.63 3.81
N PHE A 156 -1.65 15.52 3.23
CA PHE A 156 -1.24 14.18 3.68
C PHE A 156 0.29 13.97 3.64
N CYS A 157 0.97 14.31 2.55
CA CYS A 157 2.43 14.18 2.46
C CYS A 157 3.18 15.11 3.43
N LYS A 158 2.63 16.30 3.69
CA LYS A 158 3.18 17.31 4.60
C LYS A 158 3.02 16.91 6.06
N TYR A 159 1.86 16.39 6.47
CA TYR A 159 1.52 16.23 7.90
C TYR A 159 1.38 14.79 8.39
N LEU A 160 1.02 13.80 7.55
CA LEU A 160 0.68 12.45 8.02
C LEU A 160 1.52 11.32 7.42
N CYS A 161 2.13 11.52 6.25
CA CYS A 161 2.86 10.47 5.56
C CYS A 161 4.19 10.12 6.26
N PRO A 162 4.33 8.93 6.88
CA PRO A 162 5.57 8.51 7.54
C PRO A 162 6.69 8.21 6.54
N GLN A 163 6.32 7.78 5.32
CA GLN A 163 7.28 7.39 4.31
C GLN A 163 8.15 8.58 3.83
N GLY A 164 7.58 9.79 3.79
CA GLY A 164 8.36 10.97 3.39
C GLY A 164 9.47 11.33 4.38
N VAL A 165 9.30 10.99 5.66
CA VAL A 165 10.38 11.13 6.64
C VAL A 165 11.42 10.03 6.47
N LEU A 166 10.95 8.78 6.35
CA LEU A 166 11.80 7.61 6.25
C LEU A 166 12.73 7.64 5.03
N GLU A 167 12.20 7.96 3.85
CA GLU A 167 12.94 7.90 2.59
C GLU A 167 13.55 9.25 2.17
N GLY A 168 12.94 10.36 2.57
CA GLY A 168 13.36 11.70 2.17
C GLY A 168 14.06 12.45 3.29
N ALA A 169 13.31 12.84 4.32
CA ALA A 169 13.79 13.79 5.32
C ALA A 169 15.01 13.28 6.11
N ILE A 170 15.00 12.01 6.57
CA ILE A 170 16.13 11.44 7.34
C ILE A 170 17.41 11.42 6.48
N PRO A 171 17.45 10.76 5.31
CA PRO A 171 18.68 10.72 4.50
C PRO A 171 19.18 12.10 4.08
N LEU A 172 18.28 13.00 3.70
CA LEU A 172 18.65 14.37 3.29
C LEU A 172 19.19 15.19 4.46
N SER A 173 18.63 15.05 5.67
CA SER A 173 19.10 15.75 6.86
C SER A 173 20.47 15.26 7.36
N LEU A 174 20.82 14.00 7.09
CA LEU A 174 22.13 13.44 7.44
C LEU A 174 23.23 13.97 6.52
N THR A 175 22.90 14.26 5.27
CA THR A 175 23.85 14.66 4.22
C THR A 175 23.92 16.17 4.00
N ASN A 176 22.86 16.91 4.31
CA ASN A 176 22.77 18.35 4.07
C ASN A 176 22.62 19.15 5.37
N ALA A 177 23.66 19.89 5.74
CA ALA A 177 23.65 20.74 6.93
C ALA A 177 22.57 21.83 6.88
N GLY A 178 22.25 22.37 5.70
CA GLY A 178 21.18 23.36 5.52
C GLY A 178 19.78 22.80 5.80
N ILE A 179 19.49 21.58 5.33
CA ILE A 179 18.22 20.90 5.63
C ILE A 179 18.13 20.57 7.12
N ARG A 180 19.25 20.19 7.74
CA ARG A 180 19.35 19.93 9.17
C ARG A 180 19.07 21.19 10.00
N ALA A 181 19.59 22.34 9.59
CA ALA A 181 19.32 23.63 10.23
C ALA A 181 17.85 24.06 10.06
N ALA A 182 17.19 23.66 8.97
CA ALA A 182 15.78 23.92 8.70
C ALA A 182 14.82 22.91 9.38
N LEU A 183 15.33 21.98 10.20
CA LEU A 183 14.49 21.03 10.94
C LEU A 183 13.71 21.76 12.03
N GLY A 184 12.47 22.13 11.70
CA GLY A 184 11.54 22.76 12.63
C GLY A 184 10.56 21.79 13.29
N LYS A 185 9.56 22.37 13.96
CA LYS A 185 8.45 21.65 14.63
C LYS A 185 7.76 20.63 13.72
N LEU A 186 7.67 20.91 12.41
CA LEU A 186 7.06 20.00 11.44
C LEU A 186 7.87 18.70 11.27
N PHE A 187 9.20 18.77 11.28
CA PHE A 187 10.03 17.56 11.21
C PHE A 187 9.83 16.68 12.45
N THR A 188 9.89 17.28 13.65
CA THR A 188 9.66 16.58 14.91
C THR A 188 8.30 15.89 14.93
N TRP A 189 7.24 16.60 14.52
CA TRP A 189 5.90 16.02 14.40
C TRP A 189 5.86 14.78 13.50
N LYS A 190 6.44 14.87 12.30
CA LYS A 190 6.43 13.73 11.37
C LYS A 190 7.35 12.59 11.83
N ALA A 191 8.45 12.90 12.52
CA ALA A 191 9.31 11.90 13.15
C ALA A 191 8.57 11.14 14.25
N CYS A 192 7.76 11.84 15.07
CA CYS A 192 6.87 11.20 16.05
C CYS A 192 5.85 10.27 15.38
N ILE A 193 5.23 10.69 14.27
CA ILE A 193 4.33 9.82 13.49
C ILE A 193 5.07 8.59 12.96
N LEU A 194 6.26 8.78 12.38
CA LEU A 194 7.08 7.67 11.88
C LEU A 194 7.41 6.69 13.01
N LEU A 195 7.83 7.19 14.18
CA LEU A 195 8.12 6.38 15.35
C LEU A 195 6.88 5.60 15.81
N ALA A 196 5.73 6.26 15.91
CA ALA A 196 4.46 5.62 16.28
C ALA A 196 4.08 4.52 15.27
N VAL A 197 4.28 4.74 13.97
CA VAL A 197 4.04 3.74 12.93
C VAL A 197 5.05 2.59 13.02
N ILE A 198 6.33 2.85 13.32
CA ILE A 198 7.35 1.82 13.51
C ILE A 198 6.97 0.91 14.68
N VAL A 199 6.77 1.50 15.88
CA VAL A 199 6.38 0.77 17.10
C VAL A 199 5.07 0.01 16.87
N GLY A 200 4.08 0.69 16.28
CA GLY A 200 2.83 0.06 15.92
C GLY A 200 2.98 -1.10 14.94
N SER A 201 3.92 -1.04 13.98
CA SER A 201 4.13 -2.10 12.99
C SER A 201 4.90 -3.29 13.54
N VAL A 202 5.69 -3.09 14.59
CA VAL A 202 6.29 -4.19 15.36
C VAL A 202 5.17 -5.00 16.04
N VAL A 203 4.23 -4.33 16.71
CA VAL A 203 3.17 -4.98 17.51
C VAL A 203 1.98 -5.47 16.66
N PHE A 204 1.52 -4.65 15.72
CA PHE A 204 0.37 -4.91 14.85
C PHE A 204 0.82 -5.15 13.40
N TYR A 205 0.08 -5.97 12.66
CA TYR A 205 0.41 -6.22 11.27
C TYR A 205 -0.09 -5.09 10.35
N ARG A 206 0.86 -4.34 9.76
CA ARG A 206 0.64 -3.25 8.78
C ARG A 206 -0.39 -2.19 9.25
N PRO A 207 -0.24 -1.59 10.45
CA PRO A 207 -1.23 -0.68 11.02
C PRO A 207 -1.49 0.55 10.13
N PHE A 208 -0.45 1.12 9.51
CA PHE A 208 -0.64 2.29 8.64
C PHE A 208 -1.45 1.94 7.39
N CYS A 209 -1.14 0.83 6.73
CA CYS A 209 -1.92 0.38 5.56
C CYS A 209 -3.36 -0.04 5.92
N LYS A 210 -3.57 -0.50 7.17
CA LYS A 210 -4.87 -0.94 7.68
C LYS A 210 -5.75 0.25 8.08
N TRP A 211 -5.18 1.30 8.68
CA TRP A 211 -5.94 2.36 9.36
C TRP A 211 -5.78 3.77 8.80
N LEU A 212 -4.66 4.13 8.15
CA LEU A 212 -4.37 5.54 7.82
C LEU A 212 -4.04 5.79 6.35
N CYS A 213 -3.59 4.77 5.60
CA CYS A 213 -3.05 4.97 4.26
C CYS A 213 -4.16 5.29 3.23
N PRO A 214 -4.18 6.49 2.61
CA PRO A 214 -5.19 6.87 1.62
C PRO A 214 -5.04 6.08 0.31
N LEU A 215 -3.82 5.75 -0.12
CA LEU A 215 -3.60 4.88 -1.27
C LEU A 215 -4.18 3.49 -1.03
N GLY A 216 -3.99 2.97 0.18
CA GLY A 216 -4.60 1.72 0.60
C GLY A 216 -6.12 1.82 0.66
N ALA A 217 -6.70 2.97 0.99
CA ALA A 217 -8.14 3.20 0.97
C ALA A 217 -8.67 3.15 -0.46
N PHE A 218 -8.03 3.86 -1.39
CA PHE A 218 -8.38 3.89 -2.80
C PHE A 218 -8.39 2.48 -3.42
N TYR A 219 -7.30 1.72 -3.26
CA TYR A 219 -7.24 0.34 -3.76
C TYR A 219 -8.15 -0.64 -3.01
N ALA A 220 -8.60 -0.31 -1.79
CA ALA A 220 -9.59 -1.11 -1.07
C ALA A 220 -10.97 -1.03 -1.73
N LEU A 221 -11.36 0.14 -2.23
CA LEU A 221 -12.63 0.36 -2.94
C LEU A 221 -12.67 -0.48 -4.22
N LEU A 222 -11.56 -0.53 -4.95
CA LEU A 222 -11.45 -1.27 -6.22
C LEU A 222 -11.14 -2.76 -6.03
N ASN A 223 -10.88 -3.22 -4.81
CA ASN A 223 -10.46 -4.61 -4.57
C ASN A 223 -11.53 -5.63 -4.96
N LYS A 224 -12.81 -5.29 -4.75
CA LYS A 224 -13.94 -6.16 -5.10
C LYS A 224 -14.12 -6.32 -6.61
N VAL A 225 -13.86 -5.27 -7.39
CA VAL A 225 -14.05 -5.24 -8.85
C VAL A 225 -12.78 -5.55 -9.63
N SER A 226 -11.64 -5.70 -8.96
CA SER A 226 -10.38 -5.94 -9.64
C SER A 226 -10.31 -7.30 -10.37
N LEU A 227 -9.53 -7.35 -11.45
CA LEU A 227 -9.31 -8.51 -12.31
C LEU A 227 -8.57 -9.63 -11.61
N PHE A 228 -7.47 -9.32 -10.93
CA PHE A 228 -6.83 -10.31 -10.10
C PHE A 228 -7.74 -10.57 -8.90
N GLN A 229 -8.04 -11.81 -8.54
CA GLN A 229 -9.00 -12.15 -7.51
C GLN A 229 -8.56 -13.38 -6.71
N MET A 230 -9.15 -13.55 -5.52
CA MET A 230 -9.06 -14.80 -4.77
C MET A 230 -10.31 -15.64 -5.05
N ARG A 231 -10.14 -16.94 -5.28
CA ARG A 231 -11.25 -17.91 -5.41
C ARG A 231 -11.11 -18.98 -4.33
N VAL A 232 -12.24 -19.37 -3.76
CA VAL A 232 -12.36 -20.55 -2.90
C VAL A 232 -13.18 -21.59 -3.65
N ASP A 233 -12.63 -22.79 -3.78
CA ASP A 233 -13.32 -23.97 -4.31
C ASP A 233 -14.17 -24.58 -3.20
N THR A 234 -15.48 -24.47 -3.32
CA THR A 234 -16.45 -24.95 -2.32
C THR A 234 -16.48 -26.46 -2.20
N HIS A 235 -16.12 -27.21 -3.26
CA HIS A 235 -16.10 -28.67 -3.23
C HIS A 235 -14.89 -29.21 -2.44
N LYS A 236 -13.76 -28.48 -2.48
CA LYS A 236 -12.56 -28.82 -1.69
C LYS A 236 -12.56 -28.23 -0.29
N CYS A 237 -13.38 -27.20 -0.04
CA CYS A 237 -13.41 -26.50 1.23
C CYS A 237 -14.15 -27.32 2.30
N VAL A 238 -13.43 -27.69 3.36
CA VAL A 238 -14.01 -28.42 4.52
C VAL A 238 -14.35 -27.49 5.69
N SER A 239 -14.44 -26.18 5.46
CA SER A 239 -14.84 -25.17 6.47
C SER A 239 -14.07 -25.20 7.80
N CYS A 240 -12.81 -25.66 7.81
CA CYS A 240 -11.99 -25.80 9.03
C CYS A 240 -11.55 -24.47 9.69
N GLY A 241 -11.72 -23.33 9.02
CA GLY A 241 -11.36 -22.00 9.53
C GLY A 241 -9.85 -21.68 9.59
N ALA A 242 -8.98 -22.58 9.12
CA ALA A 242 -7.52 -22.37 9.14
C ALA A 242 -7.10 -21.12 8.35
N CYS A 243 -7.72 -20.88 7.20
CA CYS A 243 -7.45 -19.72 6.35
C CYS A 243 -7.80 -18.38 7.02
N ALA A 244 -8.93 -18.31 7.73
CA ALA A 244 -9.35 -17.12 8.47
C ALA A 244 -8.43 -16.84 9.67
N LYS A 245 -7.96 -17.88 10.37
CA LYS A 245 -6.97 -17.76 11.46
C LYS A 245 -5.60 -17.29 10.96
N ALA A 246 -5.17 -17.74 9.78
CA ALA A 246 -3.89 -17.35 9.18
C ALA A 246 -3.87 -15.92 8.61
N CYS A 247 -5.04 -15.31 8.38
CA CYS A 247 -5.16 -14.00 7.74
C CYS A 247 -4.83 -12.85 8.70
N LYS A 248 -3.62 -12.28 8.59
CA LYS A 248 -3.18 -11.11 9.39
C LYS A 248 -3.90 -9.80 9.08
N MET A 249 -4.71 -9.78 8.01
CA MET A 249 -5.62 -8.67 7.70
C MET A 249 -7.00 -8.84 8.36
N ASP A 250 -7.20 -9.89 9.16
CA ASP A 250 -8.47 -10.28 9.80
C ASP A 250 -9.66 -10.25 8.82
N VAL A 251 -9.46 -10.94 7.70
CA VAL A 251 -10.47 -11.16 6.65
C VAL A 251 -10.79 -12.65 6.61
N ASP A 252 -12.09 -12.95 6.52
CA ASP A 252 -12.56 -14.30 6.23
C ASP A 252 -12.74 -14.47 4.71
N ILE A 253 -11.84 -15.25 4.12
CA ILE A 253 -11.76 -15.46 2.67
C ILE A 253 -12.87 -16.39 2.16
N THR A 254 -13.43 -17.26 3.00
CA THR A 254 -14.50 -18.18 2.58
C THR A 254 -15.83 -17.45 2.42
N LYS A 255 -16.05 -16.41 3.23
CA LYS A 255 -17.24 -15.54 3.16
C LYS A 255 -17.07 -14.42 2.14
N THR A 256 -15.90 -13.80 2.12
CA THR A 256 -15.61 -12.64 1.27
C THR A 256 -14.24 -12.77 0.62
N PRO A 257 -14.11 -13.59 -0.46
CA PRO A 257 -12.82 -13.83 -1.11
C PRO A 257 -12.10 -12.54 -1.55
N ASN A 258 -12.85 -11.57 -2.09
CA ASN A 258 -12.33 -10.29 -2.57
C ASN A 258 -12.63 -9.13 -1.60
N HIS A 259 -12.63 -9.39 -0.29
CA HIS A 259 -12.83 -8.36 0.74
C HIS A 259 -11.90 -7.15 0.55
N ALA A 260 -12.40 -5.94 0.83
CA ALA A 260 -11.68 -4.68 0.62
C ALA A 260 -10.29 -4.62 1.28
N GLU A 261 -10.11 -5.26 2.45
CA GLU A 261 -8.81 -5.34 3.14
C GLU A 261 -7.83 -6.41 2.61
N CYS A 262 -8.26 -7.33 1.76
CA CYS A 262 -7.44 -8.45 1.31
C CYS A 262 -6.29 -7.97 0.40
N ILE A 263 -5.05 -8.08 0.88
CA ILE A 263 -3.84 -7.75 0.11
C ILE A 263 -3.34 -8.90 -0.77
N ARG A 264 -4.11 -9.99 -0.88
CA ARG A 264 -3.81 -11.16 -1.72
C ARG A 264 -2.45 -11.81 -1.45
N CYS A 265 -1.97 -11.75 -0.21
CA CYS A 265 -0.65 -12.24 0.19
C CYS A 265 -0.45 -13.77 0.09
N GLY A 266 -1.53 -14.55 -0.06
CA GLY A 266 -1.47 -16.00 -0.18
C GLY A 266 -1.23 -16.78 1.12
N MET A 267 -1.21 -16.12 2.30
CA MET A 267 -1.10 -16.82 3.59
C MET A 267 -2.25 -17.81 3.82
N CYS A 268 -3.46 -17.48 3.35
CA CYS A 268 -4.61 -18.39 3.40
C CYS A 268 -4.40 -19.65 2.54
N MET A 269 -3.80 -19.53 1.36
CA MET A 269 -3.48 -20.67 0.49
C MET A 269 -2.47 -21.60 1.18
N LYS A 270 -1.41 -21.04 1.77
CA LYS A 270 -0.41 -21.82 2.52
C LYS A 270 -1.02 -22.60 3.68
N ALA A 271 -1.99 -22.00 4.39
CA ALA A 271 -2.63 -22.58 5.56
C ALA A 271 -3.75 -23.60 5.22
N CYS A 272 -4.33 -23.56 4.02
CA CYS A 272 -5.46 -24.42 3.65
C CYS A 272 -5.03 -25.89 3.50
N PRO A 273 -5.56 -26.85 4.28
CA PRO A 273 -5.12 -28.25 4.20
C PRO A 273 -5.53 -28.96 2.92
N THR A 274 -6.60 -28.52 2.26
CA THR A 274 -7.19 -29.16 1.07
C THR A 274 -6.89 -28.41 -0.24
N ASP A 275 -6.00 -27.42 -0.20
CA ASP A 275 -5.63 -26.56 -1.35
C ASP A 275 -6.86 -25.97 -2.09
N ALA A 276 -7.92 -25.65 -1.33
CA ALA A 276 -9.17 -25.10 -1.85
C ALA A 276 -9.08 -23.62 -2.28
N ILE A 277 -7.95 -22.93 -2.05
CA ILE A 277 -7.84 -21.48 -2.26
C ILE A 277 -6.79 -21.21 -3.34
N GLN A 278 -7.16 -20.42 -4.33
CA GLN A 278 -6.30 -20.07 -5.48
C GLN A 278 -6.50 -18.63 -5.95
N TYR A 279 -5.51 -18.12 -6.69
CA TYR A 279 -5.69 -16.89 -7.45
C TYR A 279 -6.51 -17.16 -8.71
N LYS A 280 -7.29 -16.16 -9.14
CA LYS A 280 -8.05 -16.17 -10.40
C LYS A 280 -7.88 -14.81 -11.09
N PHE A 281 -7.83 -14.78 -12.42
CA PHE A 281 -7.98 -13.54 -13.19
C PHE A 281 -9.39 -13.50 -13.82
N GLY A 282 -10.09 -12.37 -13.70
CA GLY A 282 -11.41 -12.11 -14.28
C GLY A 282 -12.21 -11.04 -13.53
N LEU A 283 -13.17 -10.40 -14.22
CA LEU A 283 -14.13 -9.47 -13.60
C LEU A 283 -15.32 -10.25 -13.01
N GLY A 284 -15.68 -9.95 -11.76
CA GLY A 284 -16.98 -10.33 -11.18
C GLY A 284 -17.20 -11.82 -10.89
N ASP A 285 -18.07 -12.07 -9.91
CA ASP A 285 -18.48 -13.40 -9.46
C ASP A 285 -19.13 -14.19 -10.60
N LYS A 286 -18.45 -15.25 -11.05
CA LYS A 286 -19.16 -16.50 -11.34
C LYS A 286 -19.12 -17.33 -10.06
N SER A 287 -19.90 -16.94 -9.07
CA SER A 287 -20.35 -17.85 -8.03
C SER A 287 -21.45 -18.73 -8.65
N ASN A 288 -21.06 -19.97 -8.97
CA ASN A 288 -21.85 -21.10 -9.51
C ASN A 288 -22.35 -20.97 -10.97
N THR A 289 -22.03 -21.97 -11.83
CA THR A 289 -22.92 -23.06 -12.27
C THR A 289 -22.16 -23.93 -13.31
N GLU A 290 -22.16 -25.25 -13.10
CA GLU A 290 -22.00 -26.36 -14.06
C GLU A 290 -20.81 -26.42 -15.04
N THR A 291 -20.00 -27.48 -14.89
CA THR A 291 -19.86 -28.46 -15.97
C THR A 291 -19.47 -29.81 -15.36
N THR A 292 -20.49 -30.54 -14.90
CA THR A 292 -20.53 -31.98 -15.14
C THR A 292 -20.55 -32.12 -16.66
N LYS A 293 -19.52 -32.73 -17.24
CA LYS A 293 -19.66 -33.36 -18.55
C LYS A 293 -19.60 -34.85 -18.29
N GLU A 294 -20.69 -35.49 -18.70
CA GLU A 294 -20.90 -36.92 -18.87
C GLU A 294 -19.71 -37.62 -19.54
#